data_AF-A0A4Q5SMB9-F1
#
_entry.id   AF-A0A4Q5SMB9-F1
#
_cell.length_a   1.000
_cell.length_b   1.000
_cell.length_c   1.000
_cell.angle_alpha   90.00
_cell.angle_beta   90.00
_cell.angle_gamma   90.00
#
_symmetry.space_group_name_H-M   'P 1'
#
loop_
_entity.id
_entity.type
_entity.pdbx_description
1 polymer ?
#
loop_
_entity_poly.entity_id
_entity_poly.type
_entity_poly.pdbx_seq_one_letter_code
_entity_poly.pdbx_strand_id
1 'polypeptide(L)'
;MEMFDREAAQAGAIAAACGGAPDRFAFACTMLPPDPDGAGMFTQYYEVAVRDTVSGKSQHYTGGIGCRWVDDFRTSLEDGAFD
;
A
#
# COMPACT_ATOMS: atom_id res chain seq x y z
N MET A 1 7.39 -2.59 17.66
CA MET A 1 7.94 -2.95 16.34
C MET A 1 7.21 -4.20 15.83
N GLU A 2 5.88 -4.20 15.83
CA GLU A 2 5.06 -5.40 15.52
C GLU A 2 3.86 -5.13 14.60
N MET A 3 3.42 -3.86 14.46
CA MET A 3 2.30 -3.50 13.58
C MET A 3 2.72 -3.44 12.09
N PHE A 4 3.94 -2.96 11.82
CA PHE A 4 4.45 -2.74 10.47
C PHE A 4 4.71 -4.03 9.70
N ASP A 5 5.33 -5.03 10.34
CA ASP A 5 5.54 -6.37 9.75
C ASP A 5 4.22 -7.09 9.46
N ARG A 6 3.20 -6.89 10.30
CA ARG A 6 1.87 -7.48 10.08
C ARG A 6 1.15 -6.84 8.89
N GLU A 7 1.23 -5.53 8.73
CA GLU A 7 0.60 -4.85 7.59
C GLU A 7 1.35 -5.10 6.28
N ALA A 8 2.68 -5.19 6.30
CA ALA A 8 3.46 -5.60 5.13
C ALA A 8 3.14 -7.05 4.71
N ALA A 9 2.98 -7.97 5.66
CA ALA A 9 2.51 -9.33 5.37
C ALA A 9 1.06 -9.35 4.85
N GLN A 10 0.20 -8.44 5.32
CA GLN A 10 -1.14 -8.25 4.76
C GLN A 10 -1.11 -7.67 3.34
N ALA A 11 -0.14 -6.83 2.96
CA ALA A 11 -0.03 -6.28 1.62
C ALA A 11 0.08 -7.39 0.54
N GLY A 12 0.83 -8.46 0.83
CA GLY A 12 0.89 -9.65 -0.04
C GLY A 12 -0.45 -10.41 -0.10
N ALA A 13 -1.17 -10.53 1.01
CA ALA A 13 -2.51 -11.13 1.04
C ALA A 13 -3.56 -10.25 0.31
N ILE A 14 -3.39 -8.93 0.37
CA ILE A 14 -4.21 -7.94 -0.32
C ILE A 14 -4.01 -8.02 -1.83
N ALA A 15 -2.76 -8.17 -2.30
CA ALA A 15 -2.45 -8.39 -3.71
C ALA A 15 -3.14 -9.63 -4.27
N ALA A 16 -3.09 -10.74 -3.52
CA ALA A 16 -3.78 -11.98 -3.85
C ALA A 16 -5.32 -11.80 -3.82
N ALA A 17 -5.86 -11.03 -2.87
CA ALA A 17 -7.29 -10.76 -2.74
C ALA A 17 -7.86 -9.83 -3.84
N CYS A 18 -7.01 -9.06 -4.51
CA CYS A 18 -7.40 -8.19 -5.63
C CYS A 18 -7.29 -8.86 -7.01
N GLY A 19 -7.02 -10.17 -7.06
CA GLY A 19 -6.97 -10.93 -8.32
C GLY A 19 -5.63 -10.84 -9.07
N GLY A 20 -4.62 -10.19 -8.47
CA GLY A 20 -3.24 -10.23 -8.95
C GLY A 20 -2.56 -11.55 -8.57
N ALA A 21 -1.61 -12.00 -9.39
CA ALA A 21 -0.69 -13.05 -8.95
C ALA A 21 0.19 -12.46 -7.82
N PRO A 22 0.27 -13.10 -6.64
CA PRO A 22 1.00 -12.54 -5.50
C PRO A 22 2.48 -12.28 -5.81
N ASP A 23 3.09 -13.02 -6.75
CA ASP A 23 4.48 -12.85 -7.20
C ASP A 23 4.67 -11.74 -8.26
N ARG A 24 3.58 -11.17 -8.80
CA ARG A 24 3.63 -10.12 -9.83
C ARG A 24 3.92 -8.74 -9.26
N PHE A 25 3.62 -8.52 -7.99
CA PHE A 25 3.73 -7.20 -7.38
C PHE A 25 4.68 -7.22 -6.18
N ALA A 26 5.65 -6.32 -6.18
CA ALA A 26 6.50 -6.05 -5.02
C ALA A 26 5.92 -4.87 -4.23
N PHE A 27 5.73 -5.06 -2.93
CA PHE A 27 5.21 -4.03 -2.02
C PHE A 27 6.31 -3.59 -1.07
N ALA A 28 6.49 -2.28 -0.92
CA ALA A 28 7.38 -1.69 0.07
C ALA A 28 6.60 -0.66 0.88
N CYS A 29 6.54 -0.85 2.19
CA CYS A 29 5.94 0.13 3.09
C CYS A 29 7.04 1.03 3.66
N THR A 30 6.74 2.33 3.82
CA THR A 30 7.63 3.29 4.49
C THR A 30 6.82 4.12 5.48
N MET A 31 7.24 4.16 6.75
CA MET A 31 6.57 4.98 7.77
C MET A 31 6.68 6.46 7.42
N LEU A 32 5.55 7.16 7.40
CA LEU A 32 5.55 8.61 7.23
C LEU A 32 5.77 9.30 8.58
N PRO A 33 6.51 10.43 8.61
CA PRO A 33 6.63 11.23 9.82
C PRO A 33 5.23 11.66 10.28
N PRO A 34 4.99 11.76 11.60
CA PRO A 34 3.74 12.29 12.10
C PRO A 34 3.54 13.72 11.58
N ASP A 35 2.31 14.03 11.16
CA ASP A 35 1.98 15.37 10.66
C ASP A 35 2.20 16.40 11.79
N PRO A 36 3.08 17.40 11.60
CA PRO A 36 3.44 18.35 12.65
C PRO A 36 2.29 19.32 12.99
N ASP A 37 1.31 19.47 12.10
CA ASP A 37 0.11 20.31 12.27
C ASP A 37 -1.12 19.50 12.73
N GLY A 38 -1.00 18.17 12.83
CA GLY A 38 -2.03 17.28 13.34
C GLY A 38 -2.36 17.59 14.79
N ALA A 39 -3.51 18.24 15.02
CA ALA A 39 -4.01 18.69 16.32
C ALA A 39 -4.24 17.56 17.35
N GLY A 40 -3.15 16.99 17.88
CA GLY A 40 -3.14 16.06 19.00
C GLY A 40 -3.52 14.61 18.69
N MET A 41 -3.88 14.26 17.45
CA MET A 41 -4.09 12.88 17.03
C MET A 41 -2.86 12.35 16.28
N PHE A 42 -2.07 11.52 16.96
CA PHE A 42 -0.99 10.74 16.36
C PHE A 42 -1.58 9.61 15.49
N THR A 43 -2.22 9.95 14.37
CA THR A 43 -2.57 8.94 13.38
C THR A 43 -1.31 8.61 12.62
N GLN A 44 -0.79 7.41 12.85
CA GLN A 44 0.40 6.93 12.18
C GLN A 44 0.03 6.53 10.74
N TYR A 45 0.57 7.26 9.77
CA TYR A 45 0.45 6.92 8.35
C TYR A 45 1.72 6.24 7.84
N TYR A 46 1.58 5.53 6.74
CA TYR A 46 2.69 4.93 5.99
C TYR A 46 2.42 5.05 4.49
N GLU A 47 3.47 5.14 3.71
CA GLU A 47 3.40 5.02 2.25
C GLU A 47 3.51 3.53 1.88
N VAL A 48 2.73 3.11 0.90
CA VAL A 48 2.78 1.81 0.24
C VAL A 48 3.19 2.02 -1.20
N ALA A 49 4.44 1.68 -1.52
CA ALA A 49 4.93 1.61 -2.88
C ALA A 49 4.65 0.23 -3.46
N VAL A 50 3.90 0.17 -4.55
CA VAL A 50 3.58 -1.04 -5.31
C VAL A 50 4.32 -1.00 -6.62
N ARG A 51 5.06 -2.05 -6.95
CA ARG A 51 5.77 -2.18 -8.22
C ARG A 51 5.36 -3.46 -8.92
N ASP A 52 4.90 -3.34 -10.16
CA ASP A 52 4.69 -4.47 -11.06
C ASP A 52 6.05 -4.98 -11.54
N THR A 53 6.34 -6.27 -11.33
CA THR A 53 7.64 -6.88 -11.66
C THR A 53 7.78 -7.22 -13.13
N VAL A 54 6.67 -7.20 -13.90
CA VAL A 54 6.62 -7.53 -15.33
C VAL A 54 6.77 -6.26 -16.17
N SER A 55 5.91 -5.26 -15.94
CA SER A 55 5.94 -3.97 -16.63
C SER A 55 6.96 -3.00 -16.04
N GLY A 56 7.38 -3.22 -14.80
CA GLY A 56 8.30 -2.35 -14.06
C GLY A 56 7.66 -1.08 -13.53
N LYS A 57 6.36 -0.84 -13.80
CA LYS A 57 5.62 0.35 -13.35
C LYS A 57 5.39 0.33 -11.85
N SER A 58 5.35 1.51 -11.25
CA SER A 58 5.14 1.69 -9.81
C SER A 58 4.07 2.72 -9.51
N GLN A 59 3.31 2.47 -8.45
CA GLN A 59 2.30 3.34 -7.89
C GLN A 59 2.53 3.47 -6.38
N HIS A 60 2.16 4.61 -5.81
CA HIS A 60 2.32 4.89 -4.39
C HIS A 60 0.96 5.22 -3.79
N TYR A 61 0.67 4.65 -2.64
CA TYR A 61 -0.56 4.86 -1.90
C TYR A 61 -0.25 5.21 -0.45
N THR A 62 -1.20 5.85 0.24
CA THR A 62 -1.06 6.12 1.67
C THR A 62 -1.92 5.16 2.46
N GLY A 63 -1.29 4.34 3.30
CA GLY A 63 -1.95 3.49 4.28
C GLY A 63 -1.92 4.08 5.70
N GLY A 64 -2.71 3.47 6.57
CA GLY A 64 -2.95 3.96 7.94
C GLY A 64 -4.41 3.79 8.35
N ILE A 65 -4.71 4.14 9.60
CA ILE A 65 -6.07 4.06 10.13
C ILE A 65 -6.98 5.02 9.36
N GLY A 66 -8.05 4.48 8.75
CA GLY A 66 -9.00 5.24 7.95
C GLY A 66 -8.61 5.42 6.48
N CYS A 67 -7.45 4.91 6.06
CA CYS A 67 -7.03 4.92 4.66
C CYS A 67 -7.68 3.76 3.88
N ARG A 68 -7.93 3.98 2.58
CA ARG A 68 -8.56 3.00 1.67
C ARG A 68 -7.62 2.55 0.56
N TRP A 69 -6.33 2.50 0.83
CA TRP A 69 -5.30 2.22 -0.18
C TRP A 69 -5.51 0.90 -0.93
N VAL A 70 -6.14 -0.10 -0.30
CA VAL A 70 -6.49 -1.37 -0.94
C VAL A 70 -7.58 -1.22 -2.00
N ASP A 71 -8.60 -0.41 -1.72
CA ASP A 71 -9.67 -0.10 -2.68
C ASP A 71 -9.10 0.72 -3.85
N ASP A 72 -8.21 1.68 -3.56
CA ASP A 72 -7.54 2.51 -4.57
C ASP A 72 -6.60 1.67 -5.46
N PHE A 73 -5.88 0.73 -4.85
CA PHE A 73 -5.04 -0.23 -5.58
C PHE A 73 -5.89 -1.13 -6.49
N ARG A 74 -7.00 -1.68 -6.01
CA ARG A 74 -7.92 -2.48 -6.83
C ARG A 74 -8.42 -1.67 -8.03
N THR A 75 -8.86 -0.43 -7.80
CA THR A 75 -9.32 0.47 -8.87
C THR A 75 -8.22 0.73 -9.89
N SER A 76 -6.97 0.91 -9.43
CA SER A 76 -5.80 1.10 -10.30
C SER A 76 -5.49 -0.14 -11.17
N LEU A 77 -5.70 -1.34 -10.64
CA LEU A 77 -5.58 -2.58 -11.41
C LEU A 77 -6.66 -2.67 -12.50
N GLU A 78 -7.90 -2.34 -12.16
CA GLU A 78 -9.04 -2.35 -13.09
C GLU A 78 -8.89 -1.29 -14.20
N ASP A 79 -8.28 -0.15 -13.88
CA ASP A 79 -8.00 0.94 -14.83
C ASP A 79 -6.77 0.67 -15.74
N GLY A 80 -5.99 -0.37 -15.44
CA GLY A 80 -4.79 -0.69 -16.22
C GLY A 80 -3.58 0.20 -15.89
N ALA A 81 -3.52 0.77 -14.69
CA ALA A 81 -2.42 1.65 -14.27
C ALA A 81 -1.03 0.97 -14.32
N PHE A 82 -1.00 -0.36 -14.33
CA PHE A 82 0.21 -1.19 -14.35
C PHE A 82 0.48 -1.88 -15.71
N ASP A 83 -0.37 -1.65 -16.72
CA ASP A 83 -0.29 -2.27 -18.07
C ASP A 83 0.62 -1.46 -19.02
#